data_AF-A0AB72WZF4-F1
#
_entry.id   AF-A0AB72WZF4-F1
#
_cell.length_a   1.000
_cell.length_b   1.000
_cell.length_c   1.000
_cell.angle_alpha   90.00
_cell.angle_beta   90.00
_cell.angle_gamma   90.00
#
_symmetry.space_group_name_H-M   'P 1'
#
loop_
_entity.id
_entity.type
_entity.pdbx_description
1 polymer ?
#
loop_
_entity_poly.entity_id
_entity_poly.type
_entity_poly.pdbx_seq_one_letter_code
_entity_poly.pdbx_strand_id
1 'polypeptide(L)'
;MLVSQTISGARLDRQVGLSCFSHLQRSDDRFIENIQALAWLVRRNPGLDGVGLVRLLDAENACDLRGALARLVRAWSARLGAVPGFADAGGLIVRASDARLSGS
;
A
#
# COMPACT_ATOMS: atom_id res chain seq x y z
N MET A 1 0.36 -5.47 -8.96
CA MET A 1 1.20 -4.52 -9.74
C MET A 1 0.66 -3.09 -9.70
N LEU A 2 -0.56 -2.82 -10.16
CA LEU A 2 -1.14 -1.46 -10.20
C LEU A 2 -0.92 -0.66 -8.90
N VAL A 3 -1.42 -1.18 -7.77
CA VAL A 3 -1.30 -0.52 -6.46
C VAL A 3 0.16 -0.21 -6.10
N SER A 4 1.08 -1.15 -6.30
CA SER A 4 2.50 -0.95 -6.01
C SER A 4 3.13 0.13 -6.88
N GLN A 5 2.76 0.19 -8.16
CA GLN A 5 3.26 1.22 -9.08
C GLN A 5 2.72 2.60 -8.71
N THR A 6 1.45 2.70 -8.31
CA THR A 6 0.85 3.92 -7.76
C THR A 6 1.61 4.43 -6.54
N ILE A 7 1.96 3.54 -5.61
CA ILE A 7 2.75 3.92 -4.43
C ILE A 7 4.14 4.42 -4.83
N SER A 8 4.82 3.68 -5.71
CA SER A 8 6.21 3.98 -6.06
C SER A 8 6.37 5.18 -7.01
N GLY A 9 5.30 5.60 -7.69
CA GLY A 9 5.37 6.56 -8.79
C GLY A 9 6.15 6.07 -10.02
N ALA A 10 6.55 4.79 -10.06
CA ALA A 10 7.46 4.24 -11.07
C ALA A 10 6.97 2.90 -11.63
N ARG A 11 7.49 2.52 -12.80
CA ARG A 11 7.33 1.15 -13.31
C ARG A 11 8.19 0.21 -12.48
N LEU A 12 7.56 -0.82 -11.94
CA LEU A 12 8.21 -1.84 -11.12
C LEU A 12 8.41 -3.13 -11.91
N ASP A 13 9.48 -3.85 -11.57
CA ASP A 13 9.74 -5.19 -12.08
C ASP A 13 8.62 -6.16 -11.66
N ARG A 14 8.04 -6.85 -12.66
CA ARG A 14 6.90 -7.75 -12.46
C ARG A 14 7.29 -9.00 -11.69
N GLN A 15 8.48 -9.54 -11.93
CA GLN A 15 8.93 -10.77 -11.28
C GLN A 15 9.22 -10.53 -9.81
N VAL A 16 9.84 -9.39 -9.49
CA VAL A 16 10.02 -8.92 -8.11
C VAL A 16 8.65 -8.75 -7.43
N GLY A 17 7.70 -8.12 -8.12
CA GLY A 17 6.34 -7.92 -7.60
C GLY A 17 5.58 -9.22 -7.33
N LEU A 18 5.73 -10.24 -8.20
CA LEU A 18 5.13 -11.56 -8.00
C LEU A 18 5.70 -12.28 -6.78
N SER A 19 7.01 -12.16 -6.55
CA SER A 19 7.67 -12.71 -5.35
C SER A 19 7.12 -12.06 -4.07
N CYS A 20 7.00 -10.73 -4.03
CA CYS A 20 6.39 -10.02 -2.89
C CYS A 20 4.93 -10.43 -2.67
N PHE A 21 4.14 -10.47 -3.75
CA PHE A 21 2.72 -10.80 -3.69
C PHE A 21 2.48 -12.22 -3.18
N SER A 22 3.25 -13.20 -3.69
CA SER A 22 3.11 -14.61 -3.31
C SER A 22 3.40 -14.84 -1.83
N HIS A 23 4.36 -14.09 -1.26
CA HIS A 23 4.63 -14.15 0.18
C HIS A 23 3.46 -13.59 0.99
N LEU A 24 2.96 -12.41 0.61
CA LEU A 24 1.85 -11.75 1.31
C LEU A 24 0.55 -12.55 1.25
N GLN A 25 0.24 -13.12 0.09
CA GLN A 25 -0.93 -13.98 -0.11
C GLN A 25 -0.94 -15.19 0.83
N ARG A 26 0.22 -15.78 1.13
CA ARG A 26 0.29 -16.92 2.06
C ARG A 26 0.16 -16.52 3.53
N SER A 27 0.42 -15.25 3.85
CA SER A 27 0.46 -14.75 5.23
C SER A 27 -0.84 -14.10 5.70
N ASP A 28 -1.78 -13.84 4.79
CA ASP A 28 -3.00 -13.07 5.05
C ASP A 28 -4.10 -13.50 4.07
N ASP A 29 -5.08 -14.24 4.59
CA ASP A 29 -6.18 -14.81 3.80
C ASP A 29 -7.06 -13.74 3.14
N ARG A 30 -7.14 -12.54 3.73
CA ARG A 30 -7.90 -11.40 3.21
C ARG A 30 -7.07 -10.52 2.28
N PHE A 31 -5.79 -10.82 2.08
CA PHE A 31 -4.89 -9.97 1.31
C PHE A 31 -5.37 -9.79 -0.14
N ILE A 32 -5.86 -10.85 -0.78
CA ILE A 32 -6.33 -10.77 -2.17
C ILE A 32 -7.50 -9.79 -2.29
N GLU A 33 -8.51 -9.91 -1.41
CA GLU A 33 -9.69 -9.04 -1.40
C GLU A 33 -9.29 -7.58 -1.17
N ASN A 34 -8.45 -7.33 -0.17
CA ASN A 34 -7.97 -6.00 0.14
C ASN A 34 -7.16 -5.38 -1.00
N ILE A 35 -6.29 -6.15 -1.67
CA ILE A 35 -5.53 -5.67 -2.82
C ILE A 35 -6.43 -5.41 -4.04
N GLN A 36 -7.48 -6.21 -4.24
CA GLN A 36 -8.46 -5.97 -5.30
C GLN A 36 -9.26 -4.69 -5.04
N ALA A 37 -9.69 -4.45 -3.81
CA ALA A 37 -10.37 -3.22 -3.40
C ALA A 37 -9.46 -1.99 -3.59
N LEU A 38 -8.20 -2.06 -3.17
CA LEU A 38 -7.19 -1.02 -3.42
C LEU A 38 -6.99 -0.77 -4.92
N ALA A 39 -6.90 -1.82 -5.73
CA ALA A 39 -6.76 -1.70 -7.18
C ALA A 39 -8.00 -1.05 -7.83
N TRP A 40 -9.19 -1.35 -7.32
CA TRP A 40 -10.43 -0.71 -7.77
C TRP A 40 -10.45 0.78 -7.40
N LEU A 41 -10.05 1.15 -6.18
CA LEU A 41 -9.95 2.55 -5.73
C LEU A 41 -8.99 3.36 -6.61
N VAL A 42 -7.81 2.80 -6.92
CA VAL A 42 -6.84 3.45 -7.82
C VAL A 42 -7.42 3.66 -9.22
N ARG A 43 -8.15 2.68 -9.76
CA ARG A 43 -8.80 2.84 -11.08
C ARG A 43 -9.90 3.88 -11.09
N ARG A 44 -10.64 4.00 -9.98
CA ARG A 44 -11.76 4.95 -9.84
C ARG A 44 -11.29 6.39 -9.65
N ASN A 45 -10.03 6.60 -9.28
CA ASN A 45 -9.45 7.93 -9.06
C ASN A 45 -8.23 8.15 -9.98
N PRO A 46 -8.44 8.57 -11.24
CA PRO A 46 -7.35 8.87 -12.16
C PRO A 46 -6.41 9.94 -11.58
N GLY A 47 -5.10 9.71 -11.65
CA GLY A 47 -4.09 10.62 -11.09
C GLY A 47 -3.84 10.47 -9.59
N LEU A 48 -4.52 9.53 -8.91
CA LEU A 48 -4.24 9.19 -7.53
C LEU A 48 -2.82 8.62 -7.40
N ASP A 49 -1.97 9.32 -6.62
CA ASP A 49 -0.63 8.89 -6.27
C ASP A 49 -0.61 8.13 -4.92
N GLY A 50 0.56 7.66 -4.49
CA GLY A 50 0.71 6.95 -3.22
C GLY A 50 0.26 7.76 -2.01
N VAL A 51 0.56 9.05 -1.97
CA VAL A 51 0.19 9.95 -0.86
C VAL A 51 -1.32 10.14 -0.82
N GLY A 52 -1.93 10.42 -1.97
CA GLY A 52 -3.36 10.55 -2.14
C GLY A 52 -4.11 9.29 -1.75
N LEU A 53 -3.59 8.11 -2.11
CA LEU A 53 -4.18 6.84 -1.69
C LEU A 53 -4.17 6.69 -0.16
N VAL A 54 -3.04 6.97 0.51
CA VAL A 54 -2.98 6.90 1.99
C VAL A 54 -3.95 7.86 2.64
N ARG A 55 -4.03 9.11 2.14
CA ARG A 55 -4.97 10.12 2.65
C ARG A 55 -6.43 9.74 2.43
N LEU A 56 -6.76 9.16 1.27
CA LEU A 56 -8.11 8.68 0.98
C LEU A 56 -8.53 7.58 1.97
N LEU A 57 -7.67 6.59 2.19
CA LEU A 57 -7.93 5.51 3.14
C LEU A 57 -8.02 6.00 4.59
N ASP A 58 -7.35 7.10 4.91
CA ASP A 58 -7.51 7.75 6.21
C ASP A 58 -8.84 8.51 6.31
N ALA A 59 -9.20 9.30 5.31
CA ALA A 59 -10.48 10.01 5.28
C ALA A 59 -11.70 9.06 5.37
N GLU A 60 -11.62 7.90 4.69
CA GLU A 60 -12.70 6.90 4.69
C GLU A 60 -12.69 5.95 5.89
N ASN A 61 -11.75 6.11 6.83
CA ASN A 61 -11.57 5.19 7.96
C ASN A 61 -11.40 3.70 7.53
N ALA A 62 -10.77 3.47 6.38
CA ALA A 62 -10.60 2.14 5.79
C ALA A 62 -9.40 1.40 6.42
N CYS A 63 -9.52 1.04 7.70
CA CYS A 63 -8.43 0.44 8.50
C CYS A 63 -7.87 -0.86 7.89
N ASP A 64 -8.72 -1.76 7.41
CA ASP A 64 -8.28 -3.04 6.81
C ASP A 64 -7.47 -2.82 5.54
N LEU A 65 -7.93 -1.90 4.68
CA LEU A 65 -7.22 -1.53 3.45
C LEU A 65 -5.90 -0.83 3.75
N ARG A 66 -5.85 0.03 4.77
CA ARG A 66 -4.61 0.67 5.24
C ARG A 66 -3.62 -0.36 5.76
N GLY A 67 -4.10 -1.36 6.53
CA GLY A 67 -3.28 -2.47 7.01
C GLY A 67 -2.70 -3.32 5.88
N ALA A 68 -3.52 -3.68 4.90
CA ALA A 68 -3.06 -4.40 3.70
C ALA A 68 -2.04 -3.59 2.89
N LEU A 69 -2.28 -2.28 2.73
CA LEU A 69 -1.35 -1.36 2.08
C LEU A 69 -0.01 -1.29 2.83
N ALA A 70 -0.05 -1.22 4.17
CA ALA A 70 1.14 -1.20 5.03
C ALA A 70 2.00 -2.46 4.85
N ARG A 71 1.35 -3.64 4.83
CA ARG A 71 2.04 -4.92 4.61
C ARG A 71 2.68 -4.98 3.23
N LEU A 72 1.97 -4.51 2.20
CA LEU A 72 2.50 -4.42 0.84
C LEU A 72 3.73 -3.51 0.78
N VAL A 73 3.64 -2.31 1.36
CA VAL A 73 4.75 -1.35 1.45
C VAL A 73 5.94 -1.99 2.15
N ARG A 74 5.73 -2.60 3.33
CA ARG A 74 6.78 -3.26 4.10
C ARG A 74 7.47 -4.37 3.31
N ALA A 75 6.73 -5.18 2.56
CA ALA A 75 7.31 -6.24 1.73
C ALA A 75 8.21 -5.70 0.61
N TRP A 76 7.85 -4.55 0.02
CA TRP A 76 8.69 -3.87 -0.96
C TRP A 76 9.91 -3.20 -0.31
N SER A 77 9.73 -2.50 0.81
CA SER A 77 10.80 -1.82 1.55
C SER A 77 11.84 -2.79 2.13
N ALA A 78 11.46 -4.03 2.42
CA ALA A 78 12.38 -5.05 2.91
C ALA A 78 13.39 -5.54 1.85
N ARG A 79 13.25 -5.15 0.58
CA ARG A 79 14.19 -5.51 -0.49
C ARG A 79 15.30 -4.46 -0.64
N LEU A 80 16.50 -4.94 -0.95
CA LEU A 80 17.62 -4.09 -1.35
C LEU A 80 17.27 -3.31 -2.62
N GLY A 81 17.50 -1.99 -2.61
CA GLY A 81 17.17 -1.10 -3.73
C GLY A 81 15.70 -0.69 -3.83
N ALA A 82 14.94 -0.77 -2.72
CA ALA A 82 13.55 -0.32 -2.70
C ALA A 82 13.41 1.13 -3.18
N VAL A 83 12.43 1.36 -4.06
CA VAL A 83 12.14 2.69 -4.62
C VAL A 83 11.74 3.65 -3.47
N PRO A 84 12.26 4.90 -3.43
CA PRO A 84 11.99 5.85 -2.34
C PRO A 84 10.50 6.02 -2.00
N GLY A 85 9.61 5.98 -3.00
CA GLY A 85 8.17 6.10 -2.80
C GLY A 85 7.55 5.07 -1.84
N PHE A 86 8.17 3.90 -1.66
CA PHE A 86 7.72 2.95 -0.63
C PHE A 86 8.09 3.39 0.79
N ALA A 87 9.27 3.97 0.99
CA ALA A 87 9.68 4.49 2.30
C ALA A 87 8.79 5.67 2.71
N ASP A 88 8.50 6.59 1.79
CA ASP A 88 7.63 7.74 2.02
C ASP A 88 6.20 7.31 2.39
N ALA A 89 5.63 6.38 1.62
CA ALA A 89 4.31 5.82 1.91
C ALA A 89 4.28 5.10 3.27
N GLY A 90 5.36 4.38 3.62
CA GLY A 90 5.50 3.74 4.92
C GLY A 90 5.43 4.75 6.07
N GLY A 91 6.16 5.85 5.98
CA GLY A 91 6.11 6.92 6.97
C GLY A 91 4.73 7.56 7.12
N LEU A 92 4.02 7.77 6.01
CA LEU A 92 2.66 8.33 6.03
C LEU A 92 1.64 7.38 6.68
N ILE A 93 1.74 6.08 6.40
CA ILE A 93 0.84 5.06 6.98
C ILE A 93 1.03 4.96 8.50
N VAL A 94 2.28 5.04 8.98
CA VAL A 94 2.58 5.05 10.42
C VAL A 94 1.95 6.27 11.09
N ARG A 95 2.18 7.47 10.53
CA ARG A 95 1.60 8.71 11.08
C ARG A 95 0.07 8.70 11.12
N ALA A 96 -0.59 8.18 10.07
CA ALA A 96 -2.05 8.08 10.04
C ALA A 96 -2.59 7.11 11.11
N SER A 97 -1.82 6.06 11.44
CA SER A 97 -2.17 5.12 12.51
C SER A 97 -1.98 5.76 13.89
N ASP A 98 -0.87 6.46 14.12
CA ASP A 98 -0.55 7.10 15.41
C ASP A 98 -1.50 8.27 15.75
N ALA A 99 -1.88 9.06 14.74
CA ALA A 99 -2.83 10.16 14.92
C ALA A 99 -4.20 9.68 15.43
N ARG A 100 -4.61 8.46 15.06
CA ARG A 100 -5.86 7.87 15.56
C ARG A 100 -5.75 7.35 16.98
N LEU A 101 -4.59 6.83 17.37
CA LEU A 101 -4.34 6.37 18.75
C LEU A 101 -4.30 7.56 19.73
N SER A 102 -3.86 8.73 19.29
CA SER A 102 -3.82 9.94 20.12
C SER A 102 -5.14 10.72 20.19
N GLY A 103 -6.09 10.41 19.30
CA GLY A 103 -7.40 11.07 19.21
C GLY A 103 -8.55 10.28 19.84
N SER A 104 -8.26 9.17 20.53
CA SER A 104 -9.21 8.38 21.33
C SER A 104 -9.08 8.70 22.81
#